data_AF-A0A2U3CHZ6-F1
#
_entry.id   AF-A0A2U3CHZ6-F1
#
_cell.length_a   1.000
_cell.length_b   1.000
_cell.length_c   1.000
_cell.angle_alpha   90.00
_cell.angle_beta   90.00
_cell.angle_gamma   90.00
#
_symmetry.space_group_name_H-M   'P 1'
#
loop_
_entity.id
_entity.type
_entity.pdbx_description
1 polymer ?
#
loop_
_entity_poly.entity_id
_entity_poly.type
_entity_poly.pdbx_seq_one_letter_code
_entity_poly.pdbx_strand_id
1 'polypeptide(L)'
;MNEITHLPIVLQELVQALEYHLDQLTPNRKRTLPVKIKKQNQNTIITWNIYSEPQKEITGIFSDLQKIISRILEQPLDGELIYSEIKKGQIFDAGINAFSIKQGFTWDLYLYQPEMFVYVRLLHETNLDGSNDTWISIDIDLIENSAWFLD
;
A
#
# COMPACT_ATOMS: atom_id res chain seq x y z
N MET A 1 7.07 -15.14 -15.60
CA MET A 1 5.65 -15.45 -15.31
C MET A 1 5.11 -14.27 -14.50
N ASN A 2 3.93 -13.74 -14.82
CA ASN A 2 3.36 -12.61 -14.07
C ASN A 2 3.02 -13.06 -12.64
N GLU A 3 3.80 -12.62 -11.65
CA GLU A 3 3.63 -13.03 -10.24
C GLU A 3 2.27 -12.62 -9.65
N ILE A 4 1.58 -11.70 -10.33
CA ILE A 4 0.24 -11.16 -10.01
C ILE A 4 -0.86 -12.22 -10.20
N THR A 5 -0.75 -13.17 -11.14
CA THR A 5 -1.84 -14.12 -11.44
C THR A 5 -2.16 -15.10 -10.32
N HIS A 6 -1.30 -15.16 -9.29
CA HIS A 6 -1.49 -15.99 -8.10
C HIS A 6 -2.14 -15.24 -6.93
N LEU A 7 -2.40 -13.94 -7.05
CA LEU A 7 -3.06 -13.17 -6.01
C LEU A 7 -4.59 -13.43 -6.02
N PRO A 8 -5.29 -13.26 -4.89
CA PRO A 8 -6.75 -13.14 -4.88
C PRO A 8 -7.24 -12.10 -5.89
N ILE A 9 -8.42 -12.32 -6.49
CA ILE A 9 -8.97 -11.44 -7.54
C ILE A 9 -8.99 -9.98 -7.10
N VAL A 10 -9.44 -9.70 -5.87
CA VAL A 10 -9.46 -8.34 -5.31
C VAL A 10 -8.07 -7.67 -5.29
N LEU A 11 -7.01 -8.45 -5.05
CA LEU A 11 -5.65 -7.96 -5.07
C LEU A 11 -5.10 -7.80 -6.49
N GLN A 12 -5.49 -8.68 -7.42
CA GLN A 12 -5.16 -8.48 -8.84
C GLN A 12 -5.78 -7.19 -9.36
N GLU A 13 -7.06 -6.96 -9.05
CA GLU A 13 -7.77 -5.73 -9.42
C GLU A 13 -7.14 -4.50 -8.80
N LEU A 14 -6.79 -4.56 -7.50
CA LEU A 14 -6.12 -3.47 -6.82
C LEU A 14 -4.75 -3.16 -7.46
N VAL A 15 -3.91 -4.18 -7.66
CA VAL A 15 -2.58 -4.01 -8.27
C VAL A 15 -2.70 -3.43 -9.68
N GLN A 16 -3.58 -3.98 -10.52
CA GLN A 16 -3.78 -3.50 -11.89
C GLN A 16 -4.32 -2.06 -11.93
N ALA A 17 -5.28 -1.73 -11.07
CA ALA A 17 -5.81 -0.38 -10.98
C ALA A 17 -4.74 0.60 -10.50
N LEU A 18 -3.94 0.23 -9.50
CA LEU A 18 -2.82 1.04 -9.03
C LEU A 18 -1.79 1.24 -10.14
N GLU A 19 -1.36 0.19 -10.84
CA GLU A 19 -0.41 0.31 -11.95
C GLU A 19 -0.94 1.25 -13.04
N TYR A 20 -2.19 1.05 -13.48
CA TYR A 20 -2.83 1.90 -14.48
C TYR A 20 -2.93 3.37 -14.03
N HIS A 21 -3.39 3.62 -12.80
CA HIS A 21 -3.56 4.98 -12.32
C HIS A 21 -2.24 5.67 -12.00
N LEU A 22 -1.25 4.94 -11.49
CA LEU A 22 0.09 5.48 -11.26
C LEU A 22 0.72 5.93 -12.57
N ASP A 23 0.55 5.16 -13.64
CA ASP A 23 0.98 5.52 -15.00
C ASP A 23 0.40 6.87 -15.45
N GLN A 24 -0.89 7.09 -15.21
CA GLN A 24 -1.55 8.35 -15.57
C GLN A 24 -1.16 9.52 -14.65
N LEU A 25 -1.05 9.27 -13.34
CA LEU A 25 -0.81 10.30 -12.35
C LEU A 25 0.65 10.77 -12.31
N THR A 26 1.59 9.96 -12.81
CA THR A 26 3.03 10.26 -12.71
C THR A 26 3.82 9.93 -13.98
N PRO A 27 3.48 10.52 -15.14
CA PRO A 27 4.05 10.13 -16.44
C PRO A 27 5.56 10.43 -16.60
N ASN A 28 6.15 11.29 -15.76
CA ASN A 28 7.55 11.74 -15.86
C ASN A 28 8.35 11.61 -14.55
N ARG A 29 7.93 10.79 -13.59
CA ARG A 29 8.54 10.77 -12.24
C ARG A 29 9.42 9.55 -12.00
N LYS A 30 10.47 9.75 -11.18
CA LYS A 30 11.27 8.66 -10.61
C LYS A 30 10.40 7.88 -9.63
N ARG A 31 9.82 6.79 -10.10
CA ARG A 31 9.29 5.73 -9.24
C ARG A 31 10.45 4.82 -8.86
N THR A 32 10.38 4.17 -7.69
CA THR A 32 11.04 2.87 -7.58
C THR A 32 10.24 1.88 -8.42
N LEU A 33 10.46 1.96 -9.73
CA LEU A 33 10.24 0.84 -10.62
C LEU A 33 11.53 0.00 -10.60
N PRO A 34 11.41 -1.32 -10.44
CA PRO A 34 10.17 -2.10 -10.43
C PRO A 34 9.46 -2.14 -9.06
N VAL A 35 8.15 -2.41 -9.11
CA VAL A 35 7.36 -2.89 -7.96
C VAL A 35 8.17 -3.97 -7.23
N LYS A 36 8.39 -3.80 -5.94
CA LYS A 36 9.06 -4.83 -5.14
C LYS A 36 8.03 -5.85 -4.71
N ILE A 37 8.00 -6.99 -5.39
CA ILE A 37 7.26 -8.17 -4.95
C ILE A 37 8.22 -9.08 -4.20
N LYS A 38 7.95 -9.34 -2.93
CA LYS A 38 8.72 -10.27 -2.10
C LYS A 38 7.80 -11.37 -1.61
N LYS A 39 8.08 -12.62 -1.99
CA LYS A 39 7.42 -13.80 -1.45
C LYS A 39 8.31 -14.46 -0.40
N GLN A 40 7.78 -14.64 0.81
CA GLN A 40 8.44 -15.39 1.89
C GLN A 40 7.41 -16.25 2.60
N ASN A 41 7.53 -17.57 2.46
CA ASN A 41 6.58 -18.55 3.01
C ASN A 41 5.16 -18.22 2.54
N GLN A 42 4.28 -17.90 3.50
CA GLN A 42 2.87 -17.55 3.28
C GLN A 42 2.64 -16.05 3.05
N ASN A 43 3.70 -15.24 3.00
CA ASN A 43 3.61 -13.79 2.88
C ASN A 43 3.99 -13.34 1.46
N THR A 44 3.15 -12.50 0.86
CA THR A 44 3.47 -11.73 -0.35
C THR A 44 3.41 -10.25 -0.02
N ILE A 45 4.52 -9.54 -0.21
CA ILE A 45 4.63 -8.10 0.05
C ILE A 45 4.80 -7.39 -1.28
N ILE A 46 4.01 -6.33 -1.52
CA ILE A 46 4.07 -5.48 -2.70
C ILE A 46 4.24 -4.03 -2.26
N THR A 47 5.30 -3.37 -2.70
CA THR A 47 5.59 -1.98 -2.33
C THR A 47 5.80 -1.09 -3.55
N TRP A 48 5.18 0.08 -3.52
CA TRP A 48 5.46 1.22 -4.40
C TRP A 48 5.92 2.43 -3.58
N ASN A 49 6.98 3.12 -4.02
CA ASN A 49 7.31 4.45 -3.53
C ASN A 49 7.23 5.47 -4.67
N ILE A 50 6.53 6.57 -4.43
CA ILE A 50 6.25 7.61 -5.41
C ILE A 50 6.91 8.89 -4.92
N TYR A 51 8.00 9.27 -5.59
CA TYR A 51 8.72 10.51 -5.33
C TYR A 51 8.18 11.61 -6.25
N SER A 52 7.95 12.80 -5.70
CA SER A 52 7.33 13.94 -6.40
C SER A 52 8.10 15.22 -6.15
N GLU A 53 8.47 15.91 -7.22
CA GLU A 53 8.82 17.33 -7.21
C GLU A 53 7.76 18.07 -8.06
N PRO A 54 7.08 19.13 -7.58
CA PRO A 54 7.12 19.76 -6.23
C PRO A 54 6.12 19.17 -5.21
N GLN A 55 6.29 19.50 -3.92
CA GLN A 55 5.44 19.04 -2.79
C GLN A 55 3.93 19.27 -2.97
N LYS A 56 3.50 20.35 -3.67
CA LYS A 56 2.05 20.61 -3.87
C LYS A 56 1.35 19.55 -4.71
N GLU A 57 2.08 18.81 -5.54
CA GLU A 57 1.50 17.76 -6.37
C GLU A 57 1.33 16.43 -5.61
N ILE A 58 2.05 16.26 -4.49
CA ILE A 58 2.02 14.99 -3.73
C ILE A 58 0.70 14.80 -2.98
N THR A 59 0.11 15.88 -2.45
CA THR A 59 -1.15 15.80 -1.69
C THR A 59 -2.34 15.46 -2.59
N GLY A 60 -2.37 15.98 -3.83
CA GLY A 60 -3.39 15.64 -4.83
C GLY A 60 -3.33 14.15 -5.20
N ILE A 61 -2.13 13.66 -5.54
CA ILE A 61 -1.92 12.25 -5.87
C ILE A 61 -2.28 11.34 -4.71
N PHE A 62 -1.89 11.72 -3.48
CA PHE A 62 -2.25 10.97 -2.28
C PHE A 62 -3.77 10.86 -2.10
N SER A 63 -4.51 11.96 -2.29
CA SER A 63 -5.97 11.97 -2.22
C SER A 63 -6.62 11.09 -3.30
N ASP A 64 -6.09 11.11 -4.52
CA ASP A 64 -6.62 10.31 -5.62
C ASP A 64 -6.33 8.82 -5.41
N LEU A 65 -5.13 8.46 -4.96
CA LEU A 65 -4.78 7.09 -4.60
C LEU A 65 -5.67 6.57 -3.45
N GLN A 66 -5.91 7.38 -2.43
CA GLN A 66 -6.84 7.02 -1.34
C GLN A 66 -8.22 6.66 -1.91
N LYS A 67 -8.79 7.48 -2.80
CA LYS A 67 -10.10 7.22 -3.40
C LYS A 67 -10.11 5.96 -4.24
N ILE A 68 -9.04 5.70 -5.00
CA ILE A 68 -8.90 4.50 -5.84
C ILE A 68 -8.88 3.25 -4.94
N ILE A 69 -8.01 3.25 -3.93
CA ILE A 69 -7.86 2.12 -3.00
C ILE A 69 -9.19 1.87 -2.26
N SER A 70 -9.78 2.91 -1.67
CA SER A 70 -11.06 2.80 -0.94
C SER A 70 -12.17 2.25 -1.82
N ARG A 71 -12.32 2.76 -3.06
CA ARG A 71 -13.34 2.29 -4.00
C ARG A 71 -13.19 0.81 -4.35
N ILE A 72 -11.98 0.27 -4.36
CA ILE A 72 -11.72 -1.13 -4.68
C ILE A 72 -11.96 -2.00 -3.44
N LEU A 73 -11.43 -1.59 -2.29
CA LEU A 73 -11.48 -2.39 -1.06
C LEU A 73 -12.85 -2.36 -0.37
N GLU A 74 -13.63 -1.29 -0.52
CA GLU A 74 -14.97 -1.14 0.08
C GLU A 74 -16.08 -1.82 -0.74
N GLN A 75 -15.74 -2.55 -1.80
CA GLN A 75 -16.72 -3.36 -2.52
C GLN A 75 -17.21 -4.51 -1.63
N PRO A 76 -18.45 -5.02 -1.84
CA PRO A 76 -18.92 -6.18 -1.09
C PRO A 76 -17.95 -7.36 -1.20
N LEU A 77 -17.47 -7.84 -0.06
CA LEU A 77 -16.52 -8.94 0.06
C LEU A 77 -17.00 -9.94 1.12
N ASP A 78 -16.63 -11.21 0.97
CA ASP A 78 -16.89 -12.23 1.99
C ASP A 78 -15.80 -12.18 3.06
N GLY A 79 -16.00 -11.28 4.02
CA GLY A 79 -14.99 -10.96 5.01
C GLY A 79 -15.27 -9.69 5.79
N GLU A 80 -14.23 -9.20 6.45
CA GLU A 80 -14.24 -7.97 7.25
C GLU A 80 -13.20 -6.99 6.70
N LEU A 81 -13.57 -5.70 6.64
CA LEU A 81 -12.66 -4.61 6.33
C LEU A 81 -12.62 -3.66 7.52
N ILE A 82 -11.44 -3.47 8.08
CA ILE A 82 -11.16 -2.46 9.10
C ILE A 82 -10.37 -1.34 8.43
N TYR A 83 -10.86 -0.10 8.59
CA TYR A 83 -10.23 1.08 8.03
C TYR A 83 -9.77 2.02 9.16
N SER A 84 -8.54 2.53 9.04
CA SER A 84 -7.98 3.50 9.98
C SER A 84 -7.29 4.68 9.28
N GLU A 85 -7.54 5.88 9.79
CA GLU A 85 -6.81 7.09 9.41
C GLU A 85 -5.60 7.31 10.33
N ILE A 86 -4.42 7.51 9.75
CA ILE A 86 -3.19 7.89 10.44
C ILE A 86 -3.00 9.39 10.29
N LYS A 87 -3.19 10.16 11.37
CA LYS A 87 -2.99 11.62 11.34
C LYS A 87 -1.53 12.06 11.46
N LYS A 88 -0.70 11.22 12.08
CA LYS A 88 0.76 11.40 12.24
C LYS A 88 1.36 10.11 12.78
N GLY A 89 2.64 9.86 12.49
CA GLY A 89 3.34 8.69 12.99
C GLY A 89 4.83 8.73 12.72
N GLN A 90 5.52 7.67 13.13
CA GLN A 90 6.94 7.46 12.90
C GLN A 90 7.16 6.00 12.50
N ILE A 91 8.06 5.76 11.56
CA ILE A 91 8.48 4.42 11.19
C ILE A 91 9.87 4.18 11.79
N PHE A 92 9.98 3.09 12.54
CA PHE A 92 11.24 2.63 13.10
C PHE A 92 11.74 1.41 12.31
N ASP A 93 12.92 1.51 11.71
CA ASP A 93 13.60 0.40 11.07
C ASP A 93 14.79 -0.02 11.93
N ALA A 94 14.86 -1.31 12.28
CA ALA A 94 15.84 -1.87 13.22
C ALA A 94 16.02 -1.06 14.54
N GLY A 95 14.94 -0.45 15.03
CA GLY A 95 14.94 0.38 16.26
C GLY A 95 15.39 1.82 16.06
N ILE A 96 15.72 2.22 14.83
CA ILE A 96 16.10 3.58 14.47
C ILE A 96 14.90 4.26 13.81
N ASN A 97 14.55 5.46 14.27
CA ASN A 97 13.53 6.28 13.62
C ASN A 97 14.01 6.63 12.21
N ALA A 98 13.37 6.03 11.20
CA ALA A 98 13.76 6.15 9.81
C ALA A 98 13.00 7.28 9.13
N PHE A 99 11.68 7.36 9.34
CA PHE A 99 10.80 8.27 8.61
C PHE A 99 9.67 8.84 9.48
N SER A 100 9.18 10.04 9.13
CA SER A 100 7.95 10.59 9.72
C SER A 100 6.77 10.42 8.78
N ILE A 101 5.65 9.94 9.32
CA ILE A 101 4.38 9.87 8.60
C ILE A 101 3.64 11.19 8.83
N LYS A 102 3.38 11.94 7.76
CA LYS A 102 2.57 13.17 7.79
C LYS A 102 1.09 12.86 7.85
N GLN A 103 0.66 11.86 7.09
CA GLN A 103 -0.69 11.32 7.08
C GLN A 103 -0.67 9.93 6.43
N GLY A 104 -1.68 9.12 6.69
CA GLY A 104 -1.76 7.78 6.13
C GLY A 104 -3.14 7.17 6.28
N PHE A 105 -3.34 6.05 5.61
CA PHE A 105 -4.52 5.22 5.74
C PHE A 105 -4.11 3.75 5.75
N THR A 106 -4.81 2.95 6.53
CA THR A 106 -4.69 1.50 6.52
C THR A 106 -6.03 0.84 6.27
N TRP A 107 -6.00 -0.25 5.52
CA TRP A 107 -7.12 -1.14 5.29
C TRP A 107 -6.67 -2.55 5.63
N ASP A 108 -7.30 -3.13 6.64
CA ASP A 108 -7.03 -4.48 7.10
C ASP A 108 -8.22 -5.35 6.65
N LEU A 109 -7.99 -6.19 5.65
CA LEU A 109 -8.96 -7.08 5.04
C LEU A 109 -8.78 -8.50 5.58
N TYR A 110 -9.86 -9.06 6.09
CA TYR A 110 -9.97 -10.42 6.60
C TYR A 110 -10.91 -11.19 5.68
N LEU A 111 -10.38 -11.94 4.72
CA LEU A 111 -11.19 -12.71 3.77
C LEU A 111 -11.48 -14.08 4.37
N TYR A 112 -12.76 -14.42 4.57
CA TYR A 112 -13.16 -15.71 5.13
C TYR A 112 -13.01 -16.84 4.12
N GLN A 113 -13.16 -16.55 2.83
CA GLN A 113 -12.82 -17.48 1.75
C GLN A 113 -11.97 -16.72 0.72
N PRO A 114 -10.66 -17.01 0.60
CA PRO A 114 -9.97 -18.25 0.98
C PRO A 114 -9.11 -18.16 2.28
N GLU A 115 -9.62 -17.59 3.38
CA GLU A 115 -8.91 -17.50 4.67
C GLU A 115 -7.56 -16.74 4.58
N MET A 116 -7.65 -15.46 4.22
CA MET A 116 -6.49 -14.61 3.99
C MET A 116 -6.56 -13.28 4.73
N PHE A 117 -5.40 -12.74 5.06
CA PHE A 117 -5.26 -11.37 5.53
C PHE A 117 -4.59 -10.52 4.47
N VAL A 118 -5.14 -9.33 4.26
CA VAL A 118 -4.58 -8.33 3.35
C VAL A 118 -4.46 -7.03 4.11
N TYR A 119 -3.24 -6.54 4.29
CA TYR A 119 -2.97 -5.23 4.86
C TYR A 119 -2.56 -4.28 3.74
N VAL A 120 -3.36 -3.25 3.49
CA VAL A 120 -3.01 -2.18 2.55
C VAL A 120 -2.70 -0.92 3.34
N ARG A 121 -1.55 -0.30 3.08
CA ARG A 121 -1.14 0.96 3.68
C ARG A 121 -0.85 1.97 2.60
N LEU A 122 -1.38 3.17 2.76
CA LEU A 122 -1.07 4.33 1.96
C LEU A 122 -0.49 5.40 2.89
N LEU A 123 0.79 5.69 2.78
CA LEU A 123 1.50 6.60 3.70
C LEU A 123 2.08 7.78 2.93
N HIS A 124 1.90 8.99 3.46
CA HIS A 124 2.64 10.18 3.03
C HIS A 124 3.76 10.41 4.03
N GLU A 125 4.98 10.17 3.57
CA GLU A 125 6.16 10.12 4.40
C GLU A 125 7.10 11.28 4.11
N THR A 126 7.96 11.59 5.08
CA THR A 126 9.06 12.53 4.91
C THR A 126 10.31 12.03 5.59
N ASN A 127 11.44 12.41 5.00
CA ASN A 127 12.75 12.12 5.57
C ASN A 127 12.97 12.88 6.88
N LEU A 128 13.79 12.33 7.77
CA LEU A 128 14.13 12.92 9.08
C LEU A 128 15.42 13.72 9.05
N ASP A 129 16.23 13.56 8.00
CA ASP A 129 17.57 14.15 7.86
C ASP A 129 17.60 15.64 7.48
N GLY A 130 16.42 16.28 7.42
CA GLY A 130 16.27 17.70 7.13
C GLY A 130 16.19 18.04 5.64
N SER A 131 16.23 17.06 4.73
CA SER A 131 16.07 17.30 3.29
C SER A 131 14.67 17.80 2.88
N ASN A 132 13.66 17.65 3.77
CA ASN A 132 12.23 17.89 3.49
C ASN A 132 11.70 17.08 2.29
N ASP A 133 12.41 16.02 1.89
CA ASP A 133 11.94 15.09 0.86
C ASP A 133 10.66 14.41 1.36
N THR A 134 9.68 14.32 0.48
CA THR A 134 8.40 13.67 0.75
C THR A 134 8.10 12.64 -0.33
N TRP A 135 7.53 11.50 0.05
CA TRP A 135 7.07 10.48 -0.89
C TRP A 135 5.76 9.87 -0.42
N ILE A 136 5.10 9.15 -1.33
CA ILE A 136 3.96 8.30 -1.00
C ILE A 136 4.42 6.86 -1.07
N SER A 137 4.16 6.11 -0.01
CA SER A 137 4.35 4.66 0.04
C SER A 137 3.01 3.97 -0.05
N ILE A 138 2.93 2.97 -0.91
CA ILE A 138 1.82 2.03 -0.97
C ILE A 138 2.39 0.66 -0.68
N ASP A 139 1.94 0.05 0.42
CA ASP A 139 2.38 -1.29 0.82
C ASP A 139 1.17 -2.21 0.91
N ILE A 140 1.28 -3.40 0.32
CA ILE A 140 0.30 -4.47 0.40
C ILE A 140 0.99 -5.70 0.96
N ASP A 141 0.57 -6.14 2.15
CA ASP A 141 1.00 -7.40 2.74
C ASP A 141 -0.16 -8.40 2.65
N LEU A 142 -0.01 -9.44 1.83
CA LEU A 142 -0.89 -10.60 1.79
C LEU A 142 -0.30 -11.71 2.67
N ILE A 143 -1.10 -12.24 3.59
CA ILE A 143 -0.76 -13.38 4.43
C ILE A 143 -1.80 -14.48 4.14
N GLU A 144 -1.34 -15.53 3.47
CA GLU A 144 -2.13 -16.73 3.19
C GLU A 144 -2.11 -17.69 4.40
N ASN A 145 -3.16 -18.50 4.58
CA ASN A 145 -3.23 -19.52 5.63
C ASN A 145 -2.86 -18.99 7.03
N SER A 146 -3.37 -17.81 7.38
CA SER A 146 -3.06 -17.18 8.65
C SER A 146 -3.48 -18.06 9.82
N ALA A 147 -2.64 -18.10 10.87
CA ALA A 147 -2.94 -18.84 12.10
C ALA A 147 -4.24 -18.39 12.79
N TRP A 148 -4.76 -17.21 12.45
CA TRP A 148 -6.06 -16.74 12.92
C TRP A 148 -7.24 -17.57 12.41
N PHE A 149 -7.09 -18.23 11.26
CA PHE A 149 -8.10 -19.13 10.70
C PHE A 149 -7.86 -20.61 11.06
N LEU A 150 -6.77 -20.90 11.78
CA LEU A 150 -6.49 -22.24 12.28
C LEU A 150 -7.16 -22.40 13.65
N ASP A 151 -8.35 -23.02 13.64
CA ASP A 151 -9.01 -23.55 14.85
C ASP A 151 -8.21 -24.70 15.50
#